data_AF-A0A840VSZ7-F1
#
_entry.id   AF-A0A840VSZ7-F1
#
_cell.length_a   1.000
_cell.length_b   1.000
_cell.length_c   1.000
_cell.angle_alpha   90.00
_cell.angle_beta   90.00
_cell.angle_gamma   90.00
#
_symmetry.space_group_name_H-M   'P 1'
#
loop_
_entity.id
_entity.type
_entity.pdbx_description
1 polymer ?
#
loop_
_entity_poly.entity_id
_entity_poly.type
_entity_poly.pdbx_seq_one_letter_code
_entity_poly.pdbx_strand_id
1 'polypeptide(L)'
;NLLFRKSAALHRSIPQEQTLHKNGHIPGEHVSGNKNLILVGHLRRTDCSLVSDGAAAVVLASSDTARSMKQAVRFRSAVQVNDYLPMSKRDIIAFEGPRLASQKTLTQSDISLSDLSFVETHDCFTTAELIEYEGMGLTPPGRDAQAIEEGWTEMDGRLPVNPSDGLKAKGHPSAQPVYPCTPYAPCNFWLQHGGGQVPGAELAGLFNMGGAAVANFASILECLR
;
A
#
# COMPACT_ATOMS: atom_id res chain seq x y z
N ASN A 1 -13.64 0.29 -17.60
CA ASN A 1 -13.83 -0.25 -16.23
C ASN A 1 -12.59 0.12 -15.43
N LEU A 2 -12.76 0.87 -14.35
CA LEU A 2 -11.66 1.45 -13.55
C LEU A 2 -10.89 0.39 -12.76
N LEU A 3 -11.61 -0.50 -12.07
CA LEU A 3 -11.05 -1.61 -11.28
C LEU A 3 -10.15 -2.50 -12.14
N PHE A 4 -10.60 -2.80 -13.38
CA PHE A 4 -9.77 -3.48 -14.39
C PHE A 4 -8.45 -2.76 -14.67
N ARG A 5 -8.47 -1.42 -14.86
CA ARG A 5 -7.25 -0.65 -15.16
C ARG A 5 -6.27 -0.71 -14.00
N LYS A 6 -6.73 -0.53 -12.76
CA LYS A 6 -5.87 -0.62 -11.57
C LYS A 6 -5.33 -2.04 -11.36
N SER A 7 -6.19 -3.06 -11.49
CA SER A 7 -5.77 -4.46 -11.46
C SER A 7 -4.70 -4.74 -12.53
N ALA A 8 -4.85 -4.23 -13.75
CA ALA A 8 -3.87 -4.36 -14.84
C ALA A 8 -2.62 -3.48 -14.69
N ALA A 9 -2.62 -2.44 -13.86
CA ALA A 9 -1.41 -1.68 -13.50
C ALA A 9 -0.55 -2.49 -12.52
N LEU A 10 -1.13 -2.96 -11.42
CA LEU A 10 -0.45 -3.76 -10.39
C LEU A 10 0.09 -5.11 -10.90
N HIS A 11 -0.49 -5.69 -11.96
CA HIS A 11 0.03 -6.92 -12.57
C HIS A 11 1.11 -6.66 -13.65
N ARG A 12 1.36 -5.40 -14.03
CA ARG A 12 2.40 -5.02 -15.01
C ARG A 12 3.75 -4.70 -14.39
N SER A 13 3.80 -4.33 -13.11
CA SER A 13 5.04 -4.00 -12.41
C SER A 13 5.88 -5.21 -12.00
N ILE A 14 5.27 -6.40 -11.87
CA ILE A 14 5.91 -7.62 -11.36
C ILE A 14 6.85 -8.28 -12.40
N PRO A 15 8.16 -8.43 -12.13
CA PRO A 15 9.06 -9.25 -12.94
C PRO A 15 8.71 -10.75 -12.86
N GLN A 16 8.88 -11.47 -13.97
CA GLN A 16 8.43 -12.85 -14.12
C GLN A 16 9.08 -13.85 -13.13
N GLU A 17 10.23 -13.51 -12.53
CA GLU A 17 10.96 -14.33 -11.55
C GLU A 17 10.58 -14.06 -10.09
N GLN A 18 9.81 -13.00 -9.78
CA GLN A 18 9.63 -12.51 -8.40
C GLN A 18 8.23 -12.77 -7.81
N THR A 19 7.36 -13.47 -8.55
CA THR A 19 6.01 -13.84 -8.10
C THR A 19 6.04 -15.03 -7.13
N LEU A 20 6.22 -14.77 -5.83
CA LEU A 20 6.26 -15.79 -4.76
C LEU A 20 5.05 -16.74 -4.72
N HIS A 21 3.89 -16.35 -5.24
CA HIS A 21 2.63 -17.11 -5.16
C HIS A 21 1.97 -17.45 -6.50
N LYS A 22 2.60 -17.15 -7.66
CA LYS A 22 2.09 -17.56 -8.98
C LYS A 22 3.22 -17.84 -9.98
N ASN A 23 3.07 -18.91 -10.75
CA ASN A 23 3.76 -19.01 -12.03
C ASN A 23 3.22 -17.94 -12.99
N GLY A 24 3.92 -16.80 -13.07
CA GLY A 24 3.79 -15.84 -14.15
C GLY A 24 2.89 -14.62 -13.90
N HIS A 25 3.28 -13.54 -14.58
CA HIS A 25 2.48 -12.38 -14.94
C HIS A 25 1.04 -12.76 -15.33
N ILE A 26 0.05 -11.91 -15.00
CA ILE A 26 -1.31 -12.02 -15.54
C ILE A 26 -1.43 -11.01 -16.69
N PRO A 27 -1.35 -11.44 -17.96
CA PRO A 27 -1.65 -10.60 -19.12
C PRO A 27 -2.96 -9.83 -18.95
N GLY A 28 -3.01 -8.58 -19.41
CA GLY A 28 -4.20 -7.72 -19.31
C GLY A 28 -5.47 -8.36 -19.89
N GLU A 29 -5.34 -9.21 -20.92
CA GLU A 29 -6.41 -10.03 -21.48
C GLU A 29 -7.03 -11.04 -20.49
N HIS A 30 -6.28 -11.53 -19.51
CA HIS A 30 -6.76 -12.39 -18.44
C HIS A 30 -7.39 -11.62 -17.27
N VAL A 31 -7.24 -10.30 -17.23
CA VAL A 31 -7.95 -9.41 -16.29
C VAL A 31 -9.35 -9.06 -16.84
N SER A 32 -9.55 -9.05 -18.17
CA SER A 32 -10.84 -8.75 -18.82
C SER A 32 -11.61 -9.96 -19.35
N GLY A 33 -10.91 -11.06 -19.68
CA GLY A 33 -11.51 -12.23 -20.29
C GLY A 33 -12.38 -13.08 -19.34
N ASN A 34 -13.17 -13.98 -19.93
CA ASN A 34 -14.14 -14.84 -19.22
C ASN A 34 -13.54 -15.78 -18.16
N LYS A 35 -12.20 -15.93 -18.10
CA LYS A 35 -11.50 -16.66 -17.03
C LYS A 35 -11.38 -15.86 -15.73
N ASN A 36 -11.60 -14.54 -15.75
CA ASN A 36 -11.64 -13.71 -14.54
C ASN A 36 -13.04 -13.72 -13.92
N LEU A 37 -13.29 -14.74 -13.10
CA LEU A 37 -14.58 -14.97 -12.44
C LEU A 37 -15.01 -13.75 -11.62
N ILE A 38 -16.30 -13.40 -11.73
CA ILE A 38 -16.96 -12.48 -10.82
C ILE A 38 -17.14 -13.22 -9.48
N LEU A 39 -16.80 -12.56 -8.37
CA LEU A 39 -16.97 -13.11 -7.03
C LEU A 39 -18.23 -12.56 -6.36
N VAL A 40 -18.34 -11.23 -6.28
CA VAL A 40 -19.50 -10.53 -5.68
C VAL A 40 -19.75 -9.23 -6.44
N GLY A 41 -20.99 -9.02 -6.92
CA GLY A 41 -21.40 -7.79 -7.59
C GLY A 41 -20.56 -7.49 -8.84
N HIS A 42 -19.67 -6.50 -8.74
CA HIS A 42 -18.76 -6.09 -9.81
C HIS A 42 -17.29 -6.48 -9.57
N LEU A 43 -16.96 -7.03 -8.38
CA LEU A 43 -15.61 -7.49 -8.04
C LEU A 43 -15.30 -8.84 -8.70
N ARG A 44 -14.12 -8.93 -9.31
CA ARG A 44 -13.59 -10.14 -9.93
C ARG A 44 -12.43 -10.73 -9.11
N ARG A 45 -11.99 -11.93 -9.47
CA ARG A 45 -10.87 -12.62 -8.80
C ARG A 45 -9.57 -11.80 -8.78
N THR A 46 -9.29 -11.00 -9.82
CA THR A 46 -8.11 -10.12 -9.86
C THR A 46 -8.30 -8.80 -9.10
N ASP A 47 -9.49 -8.52 -8.58
CA ASP A 47 -9.75 -7.36 -7.72
C ASP A 47 -9.37 -7.64 -6.26
N CYS A 48 -9.39 -8.89 -5.83
CA CYS A 48 -8.96 -9.33 -4.49
C CYS A 48 -7.44 -9.51 -4.38
N SER A 49 -6.93 -9.49 -3.14
CA SER A 49 -5.58 -9.96 -2.79
C SER A 49 -5.48 -11.49 -2.76
N LEU A 50 -4.26 -12.02 -2.75
CA LEU A 50 -4.00 -13.47 -2.80
C LEU A 50 -3.96 -14.08 -1.39
N VAL A 51 -4.57 -15.26 -1.23
CA VAL A 51 -4.25 -16.13 -0.09
C VAL A 51 -2.81 -16.61 -0.28
N SER A 52 -1.97 -16.40 0.73
CA SER A 52 -0.52 -16.56 0.63
C SER A 52 0.08 -16.91 1.98
N ASP A 53 1.17 -17.67 1.95
CA ASP A 53 2.03 -17.92 3.12
C ASP A 53 3.27 -17.02 3.07
N GLY A 54 3.79 -16.62 4.23
CA GLY A 54 5.04 -15.88 4.35
C GLY A 54 5.25 -15.26 5.72
N ALA A 55 6.47 -14.81 6.01
CA ALA A 55 6.82 -14.11 7.25
C ALA A 55 7.55 -12.78 6.99
N ALA A 56 7.44 -11.86 7.95
CA ALA A 56 8.09 -10.56 7.96
C ALA A 56 8.67 -10.31 9.36
N ALA A 57 9.84 -9.65 9.45
CA ALA A 57 10.51 -9.36 10.72
C ALA A 57 11.12 -7.95 10.70
N VAL A 58 11.07 -7.28 11.85
CA VAL A 58 11.65 -5.94 12.07
C VAL A 58 12.46 -5.97 13.37
N VAL A 59 13.66 -5.39 13.35
CA VAL A 59 14.48 -5.20 14.54
C VAL A 59 14.34 -3.75 14.99
N LEU A 60 13.85 -3.53 16.21
CA LEU A 60 13.72 -2.20 16.81
C LEU A 60 14.90 -1.94 17.75
N ALA A 61 15.44 -0.73 17.70
CA ALA A 61 16.56 -0.28 18.51
C ALA A 61 16.39 1.20 18.90
N SER A 62 17.13 1.68 19.90
CA SER A 62 17.18 3.10 20.22
C SER A 62 17.82 3.89 19.06
N SER A 63 17.53 5.19 18.94
CA SER A 63 18.07 6.04 17.89
C SER A 63 19.61 6.01 17.82
N ASP A 64 20.29 5.91 18.97
CA ASP A 64 21.76 5.88 19.02
C ASP A 64 22.34 4.53 18.58
N THR A 65 21.66 3.43 18.89
CA THR A 65 22.01 2.11 18.33
C THR A 65 21.69 2.04 16.84
N ALA A 66 20.55 2.58 16.40
CA ALA A 66 20.18 2.65 14.99
C ALA A 66 21.21 3.46 14.18
N ARG A 67 21.72 4.57 14.73
CA ARG A 67 22.81 5.38 14.14
C ARG A 67 24.17 4.67 14.05
N SER A 68 24.39 3.56 14.75
CA SER A 68 25.62 2.74 14.59
C SER A 68 25.43 1.57 13.62
N MET A 69 24.19 1.27 13.20
CA MET A 69 23.91 0.28 12.17
C MET A 69 24.33 0.81 10.79
N LYS A 70 24.56 -0.12 9.84
CA LYS A 70 24.88 0.22 8.45
C LYS A 70 23.77 1.03 7.78
N GLN A 71 22.52 0.72 8.14
CA GLN A 71 21.28 1.35 7.66
C GLN A 71 20.28 1.39 8.81
N ALA A 72 19.47 2.43 8.82
CA ALA A 72 18.32 2.54 9.71
C ALA A 72 17.28 3.47 9.11
N VAL A 73 16.01 3.16 9.38
CA VAL A 73 14.88 4.09 9.24
C VAL A 73 14.37 4.44 10.64
N ARG A 74 13.86 5.65 10.81
CA ARG A 74 13.12 6.04 12.01
C ARG A 74 11.63 6.11 11.73
N PHE A 75 10.81 5.76 12.72
CA PHE A 75 9.43 6.21 12.74
C PHE A 75 9.43 7.73 13.05
N ARG A 76 8.98 8.54 12.10
CA ARG A 76 8.76 9.98 12.30
C ARG A 76 7.41 10.21 13.00
N SER A 77 6.40 9.41 12.66
CA SER A 77 5.17 9.24 13.43
C SER A 77 4.63 7.82 13.29
N ALA A 78 3.83 7.38 14.26
CA ALA A 78 3.10 6.12 14.24
C ALA A 78 1.77 6.30 14.98
N VAL A 79 0.65 6.13 14.29
CA VAL A 79 -0.71 6.38 14.78
C VAL A 79 -1.57 5.14 14.61
N GLN A 80 -2.40 4.85 15.61
CA GLN A 80 -3.53 3.95 15.50
C GLN A 80 -4.85 4.72 15.59
N VAL A 81 -5.82 4.37 14.74
CA VAL A 81 -7.22 4.80 14.83
C VAL A 81 -8.11 3.56 14.72
N ASN A 82 -8.97 3.36 15.73
CA ASN A 82 -9.99 2.32 15.68
C ASN A 82 -11.36 2.94 15.40
N ASP A 83 -12.20 2.18 14.70
CA ASP A 83 -13.58 2.51 14.36
C ASP A 83 -14.53 1.45 15.00
N TYR A 84 -15.84 1.64 14.89
CA TYR A 84 -16.82 0.70 15.43
C TYR A 84 -16.74 -0.65 14.72
N LEU A 85 -16.66 -1.76 15.46
CA LEU A 85 -16.76 -3.10 14.88
C LEU A 85 -18.03 -3.30 14.01
N PRO A 86 -19.27 -2.99 14.48
CA PRO A 86 -20.48 -3.18 13.67
C PRO A 86 -20.49 -2.24 12.45
N MET A 87 -20.56 -2.81 11.24
CA MET A 87 -20.66 -2.04 9.99
C MET A 87 -21.90 -1.14 9.92
N SER A 88 -23.00 -1.53 10.57
CA SER A 88 -24.24 -0.73 10.61
C SER A 88 -24.14 0.61 11.36
N LYS A 89 -23.02 0.88 12.04
CA LYS A 89 -22.74 2.15 12.70
C LYS A 89 -21.83 3.09 11.90
N ARG A 90 -21.47 2.72 10.67
CA ARG A 90 -20.41 3.38 9.90
C ARG A 90 -20.81 3.60 8.47
N ASP A 91 -20.32 4.69 7.90
CA ASP A 91 -20.20 4.80 6.46
C ASP A 91 -18.93 4.05 6.02
N ILE A 92 -19.14 2.86 5.44
CA ILE A 92 -18.05 1.98 5.02
C ILE A 92 -17.35 2.44 3.73
N ILE A 93 -17.88 3.43 3.00
CA ILE A 93 -17.22 4.02 1.83
C ILE A 93 -16.50 5.33 2.18
N ALA A 94 -16.81 5.96 3.33
CA ALA A 94 -16.12 7.16 3.79
C ALA A 94 -14.74 6.89 4.42
N PHE A 95 -14.42 5.63 4.76
CA PHE A 95 -13.16 5.19 5.39
C PHE A 95 -12.67 6.17 6.48
N GLU A 96 -13.53 6.49 7.44
CA GLU A 96 -13.21 7.49 8.46
C GLU A 96 -11.98 7.12 9.31
N GLY A 97 -11.86 5.85 9.73
CA GLY A 97 -10.68 5.34 10.41
C GLY A 97 -9.37 5.56 9.62
N PRO A 98 -9.26 5.05 8.38
CA PRO A 98 -8.14 5.32 7.48
C PRO A 98 -7.85 6.81 7.29
N ARG A 99 -8.87 7.63 7.01
CA ARG A 99 -8.75 9.08 6.81
C ARG A 99 -8.15 9.77 8.03
N LEU A 100 -8.67 9.48 9.22
CA LEU A 100 -8.19 10.05 10.47
C LEU A 100 -6.77 9.57 10.81
N ALA A 101 -6.42 8.32 10.49
CA ALA A 101 -5.07 7.79 10.70
C ALA A 101 -4.06 8.55 9.82
N SER A 102 -4.33 8.66 8.51
CA SER A 102 -3.50 9.39 7.54
C SER A 102 -3.31 10.86 7.95
N GLN A 103 -4.40 11.58 8.25
CA GLN A 103 -4.37 12.98 8.69
C GLN A 103 -3.51 13.17 9.95
N LYS A 104 -3.73 12.35 10.99
CA LYS A 104 -2.95 12.41 12.24
C LYS A 104 -1.47 12.10 12.00
N THR A 105 -1.15 11.12 11.18
CA THR A 105 0.22 10.69 10.89
C THR A 105 1.02 11.77 10.16
N LEU A 106 0.41 12.44 9.18
CA LEU A 106 0.99 13.61 8.51
C LEU A 106 1.19 14.80 9.47
N THR A 107 0.14 15.16 10.24
CA THR A 107 0.22 16.25 11.22
C THR A 107 1.26 16.01 12.32
N GLN A 108 1.37 14.78 12.85
CA GLN A 108 2.40 14.45 13.84
C GLN A 108 3.82 14.48 13.28
N SER A 109 3.98 14.27 11.97
CA SER A 109 5.27 14.37 11.29
C SER A 109 5.62 15.79 10.85
N ASP A 110 4.68 16.74 10.93
CA ASP A 110 4.81 18.08 10.35
C ASP A 110 5.21 18.04 8.86
N ILE A 111 4.45 17.26 8.08
CA ILE A 111 4.59 17.13 6.62
C ILE A 111 3.23 17.08 5.91
N SER A 112 3.25 17.33 4.61
CA SER A 112 2.16 17.13 3.66
C SER A 112 2.28 15.79 2.92
N LEU A 113 1.21 15.39 2.22
CA LEU A 113 1.23 14.20 1.36
C LEU A 113 2.27 14.31 0.23
N SER A 114 2.52 15.53 -0.27
CA SER A 114 3.51 15.81 -1.33
C SER A 114 4.97 15.74 -0.89
N ASP A 115 5.24 15.64 0.41
CA ASP A 115 6.61 15.44 0.93
C ASP A 115 6.98 13.94 0.99
N LEU A 116 6.02 13.04 0.77
CA LEU A 116 6.26 11.60 0.71
C LEU A 116 6.84 11.22 -0.66
N SER A 117 7.90 10.39 -0.64
CA SER A 117 8.49 9.84 -1.84
C SER A 117 7.62 8.73 -2.47
N PHE A 118 6.83 8.03 -1.65
CA PHE A 118 5.83 7.03 -2.06
C PHE A 118 4.95 6.64 -0.85
N VAL A 119 3.90 5.84 -1.10
CA VAL A 119 3.05 5.21 -0.08
C VAL A 119 2.94 3.71 -0.30
N GLU A 120 2.97 2.93 0.79
CA GLU A 120 2.49 1.54 0.82
C GLU A 120 1.19 1.50 1.64
N THR A 121 0.14 0.93 1.06
CA THR A 121 -1.24 0.93 1.58
C THR A 121 -1.88 -0.45 1.48
N HIS A 122 -2.99 -0.65 2.18
CA HIS A 122 -3.61 -1.97 2.36
C HIS A 122 -4.60 -2.29 1.23
N ASP A 123 -4.08 -2.54 0.03
CA ASP A 123 -4.84 -2.83 -1.20
C ASP A 123 -5.52 -4.22 -1.21
N CYS A 124 -6.09 -4.69 -0.11
CA CYS A 124 -6.73 -6.00 -0.03
C CYS A 124 -7.84 -6.22 -1.09
N PHE A 125 -8.43 -5.12 -1.60
CA PHE A 125 -9.22 -5.05 -2.83
C PHE A 125 -8.83 -3.81 -3.66
N THR A 126 -9.01 -3.84 -5.00
CA THR A 126 -8.86 -2.64 -5.86
C THR A 126 -9.73 -1.47 -5.39
N THR A 127 -10.97 -1.75 -4.94
CA THR A 127 -11.87 -0.72 -4.40
C THR A 127 -11.40 -0.17 -3.05
N ALA A 128 -10.71 -0.95 -2.23
CA ALA A 128 -10.17 -0.48 -0.96
C ALA A 128 -9.07 0.56 -1.21
N GLU A 129 -8.13 0.27 -2.11
CA GLU A 129 -7.04 1.18 -2.47
C GLU A 129 -7.55 2.52 -3.05
N LEU A 130 -8.60 2.47 -3.87
CA LEU A 130 -9.25 3.66 -4.42
C LEU A 130 -9.87 4.55 -3.32
N ILE A 131 -10.56 3.96 -2.34
CA ILE A 131 -11.11 4.71 -1.21
C ILE A 131 -9.97 5.23 -0.29
N GLU A 132 -8.87 4.48 -0.16
CA GLU A 132 -7.67 4.94 0.57
C GLU A 132 -7.05 6.20 -0.06
N TYR A 133 -7.11 6.39 -1.39
CA TYR A 133 -6.66 7.63 -2.04
C TYR A 133 -7.44 8.85 -1.55
N GLU A 134 -8.75 8.71 -1.36
CA GLU A 134 -9.62 9.75 -0.82
C GLU A 134 -9.35 9.96 0.68
N GLY A 135 -9.14 8.87 1.42
CA GLY A 135 -8.79 8.88 2.84
C GLY A 135 -7.48 9.59 3.14
N MET A 136 -6.41 9.35 2.36
CA MET A 136 -5.14 10.06 2.51
C MET A 136 -5.14 11.48 1.93
N GLY A 137 -6.17 11.85 1.17
CA GLY A 137 -6.29 13.17 0.53
C GLY A 137 -5.50 13.32 -0.77
N LEU A 138 -5.16 12.21 -1.45
CA LEU A 138 -4.58 12.24 -2.80
C LEU A 138 -5.61 12.76 -3.81
N THR A 139 -6.87 12.34 -3.65
CA THR A 139 -8.03 12.78 -4.43
C THR A 139 -9.16 13.29 -3.52
N PRO A 140 -10.04 14.20 -3.99
CA PRO A 140 -11.30 14.48 -3.31
C PRO A 140 -12.19 13.23 -3.22
N PRO A 141 -13.19 13.19 -2.32
CA PRO A 141 -14.17 12.12 -2.26
C PRO A 141 -14.97 11.94 -3.58
N GLY A 142 -15.17 10.70 -4.01
CA GLY A 142 -15.75 10.33 -5.30
C GLY A 142 -14.90 10.69 -6.52
N ARG A 143 -13.57 10.83 -6.36
CA ARG A 143 -12.62 11.25 -7.42
C ARG A 143 -11.34 10.41 -7.46
N ASP A 144 -11.26 9.34 -6.66
CA ASP A 144 -10.30 8.24 -6.73
C ASP A 144 -9.81 7.88 -8.15
N ALA A 145 -10.74 7.79 -9.11
CA ALA A 145 -10.49 7.40 -10.48
C ALA A 145 -9.42 8.26 -11.16
N GLN A 146 -9.36 9.55 -10.83
CA GLN A 146 -8.46 10.53 -11.43
C GLN A 146 -6.99 10.17 -11.19
N ALA A 147 -6.65 9.65 -10.00
CA ALA A 147 -5.28 9.25 -9.68
C ALA A 147 -4.77 8.07 -10.53
N ILE A 148 -5.69 7.21 -11.02
CA ILE A 148 -5.37 6.12 -11.94
C ILE A 148 -5.37 6.58 -13.39
N GLU A 149 -6.32 7.44 -13.79
CA GLU A 149 -6.46 7.89 -15.18
C GLU A 149 -5.35 8.88 -15.60
N GLU A 150 -4.81 9.65 -14.65
CA GLU A 150 -3.67 10.55 -14.86
C GLU A 150 -2.32 9.94 -14.45
N GLY A 151 -2.27 8.64 -14.09
CA GLY A 151 -1.03 7.95 -13.74
C GLY A 151 -0.35 8.43 -12.46
N TRP A 152 -1.04 9.16 -11.58
CA TRP A 152 -0.45 9.75 -10.36
C TRP A 152 0.19 8.71 -9.44
N THR A 153 -0.34 7.48 -9.42
CA THR A 153 0.13 6.40 -8.55
C THR A 153 1.12 5.44 -9.22
N GLU A 154 1.54 5.70 -10.46
CA GLU A 154 2.57 4.91 -11.15
C GLU A 154 3.97 5.20 -10.57
N MET A 155 4.97 4.39 -10.92
CA MET A 155 6.32 4.42 -10.31
C MET A 155 7.05 5.77 -10.49
N ASP A 156 6.79 6.44 -11.60
CA ASP A 156 7.25 7.78 -11.98
C ASP A 156 6.12 8.85 -11.88
N GLY A 157 5.00 8.48 -11.26
CA GLY A 157 3.86 9.33 -11.02
C GLY A 157 4.08 10.38 -9.92
N ARG A 158 3.05 11.20 -9.69
CA ARG A 158 3.04 12.26 -8.67
C ARG A 158 3.30 11.76 -7.24
N LEU A 159 2.80 10.57 -6.92
CA LEU A 159 3.01 9.88 -5.65
C LEU A 159 2.87 8.37 -5.90
N PRO A 160 3.97 7.63 -6.08
CA PRO A 160 3.91 6.18 -6.29
C PRO A 160 3.17 5.50 -5.14
N VAL A 161 2.19 4.63 -5.45
CA VAL A 161 1.44 3.86 -4.44
C VAL A 161 1.61 2.37 -4.69
N ASN A 162 1.93 1.63 -3.63
CA ASN A 162 2.29 0.22 -3.66
C ASN A 162 3.37 -0.10 -4.71
N PRO A 163 4.50 0.62 -4.74
CA PRO A 163 5.60 0.24 -5.61
C PRO A 163 6.08 -1.21 -5.33
N SER A 164 5.75 -1.81 -4.17
CA SER A 164 5.99 -3.22 -3.80
C SER A 164 5.18 -4.27 -4.57
N ASP A 165 4.38 -3.82 -5.53
CA ASP A 165 3.23 -4.49 -6.15
C ASP A 165 2.03 -4.72 -5.20
N GLY A 166 2.15 -4.38 -3.91
CA GLY A 166 1.06 -4.48 -2.93
C GLY A 166 0.62 -5.91 -2.61
N LEU A 167 -0.39 -6.01 -1.75
CA LEU A 167 -1.00 -7.28 -1.29
C LEU A 167 -1.63 -8.06 -2.45
N LYS A 168 -1.97 -7.37 -3.54
CA LYS A 168 -2.65 -7.94 -4.71
C LYS A 168 -1.76 -8.79 -5.59
N ALA A 169 -0.48 -8.47 -5.66
CA ALA A 169 0.50 -9.18 -6.48
C ALA A 169 1.54 -9.92 -5.65
N LYS A 170 2.07 -9.30 -4.58
CA LYS A 170 3.04 -9.90 -3.66
C LYS A 170 2.42 -10.99 -2.79
N GLY A 171 1.12 -10.86 -2.48
CA GLY A 171 0.33 -11.79 -1.67
C GLY A 171 -0.02 -11.24 -0.29
N HIS A 172 -1.05 -11.82 0.33
CA HIS A 172 -1.61 -11.34 1.60
C HIS A 172 -1.68 -12.46 2.66
N PRO A 173 -0.53 -12.85 3.25
CA PRO A 173 -0.51 -13.67 4.46
C PRO A 173 -1.19 -12.93 5.61
N SER A 174 -2.24 -13.54 6.16
CA SER A 174 -3.07 -12.94 7.21
C SER A 174 -2.23 -12.57 8.43
N ALA A 175 -2.38 -11.33 8.90
CA ALA A 175 -1.62 -10.71 9.99
C ALA A 175 -0.16 -10.31 9.67
N GLN A 176 0.30 -10.35 8.41
CA GLN A 176 1.48 -9.54 8.07
C GLN A 176 1.16 -8.04 8.11
N PRO A 177 2.05 -7.22 8.69
CA PRO A 177 1.99 -5.77 8.54
C PRO A 177 2.35 -5.34 7.11
N VAL A 178 1.81 -4.19 6.67
CA VAL A 178 2.20 -3.49 5.43
C VAL A 178 3.56 -2.80 5.61
N TYR A 179 4.56 -3.58 6.06
CA TYR A 179 5.96 -3.17 6.01
C TYR A 179 6.56 -3.74 4.71
N PRO A 180 7.22 -2.92 3.87
CA PRO A 180 8.05 -3.43 2.78
C PRO A 180 9.30 -4.14 3.34
N CYS A 181 9.13 -5.37 3.81
CA CYS A 181 10.17 -6.15 4.47
C CYS A 181 11.08 -6.86 3.46
N THR A 182 12.22 -6.26 3.09
CA THR A 182 13.43 -7.05 2.69
C THR A 182 14.72 -6.23 2.81
N PRO A 183 15.70 -6.59 3.67
CA PRO A 183 17.02 -5.93 3.79
C PRO A 183 17.89 -6.16 2.52
N TYR A 184 18.78 -5.27 2.03
CA TYR A 184 19.48 -4.11 2.62
C TYR A 184 19.75 -2.99 1.57
N ALA A 185 19.89 -1.72 1.98
CA ALA A 185 20.25 -0.54 1.16
C ALA A 185 20.01 0.77 2.00
N PRO A 186 20.49 1.99 1.64
CA PRO A 186 20.26 3.21 2.44
C PRO A 186 18.94 3.85 1.95
N CYS A 187 18.87 5.10 1.55
CA CYS A 187 17.63 5.66 0.98
C CYS A 187 17.27 5.13 -0.45
N ASN A 188 17.84 3.98 -0.87
CA ASN A 188 17.47 3.16 -2.04
C ASN A 188 17.11 1.74 -1.56
N PHE A 189 16.21 1.68 -0.59
CA PHE A 189 15.93 0.45 0.16
C PHE A 189 14.54 -0.12 -0.11
N TRP A 190 13.60 0.75 -0.41
CA TRP A 190 12.26 0.34 -0.76
C TRP A 190 12.33 -0.55 -2.00
N LEU A 191 12.14 -1.85 -1.74
CA LEU A 191 11.66 -2.89 -2.67
C LEU A 191 12.69 -3.73 -3.41
N GLN A 192 13.76 -4.14 -2.74
CA GLN A 192 14.76 -5.03 -3.35
C GLN A 192 14.34 -6.49 -3.60
N HIS A 193 13.12 -6.91 -3.25
CA HIS A 193 12.50 -8.18 -3.68
C HIS A 193 11.01 -7.94 -4.00
N GLY A 194 10.63 -8.08 -5.28
CA GLY A 194 9.27 -7.98 -5.79
C GLY A 194 9.07 -6.84 -6.79
N GLY A 195 9.27 -5.61 -6.32
CA GLY A 195 8.82 -4.39 -7.00
C GLY A 195 9.93 -3.47 -7.52
N GLY A 196 9.53 -2.27 -7.96
CA GLY A 196 10.45 -1.27 -8.51
C GLY A 196 11.03 -0.34 -7.43
N GLN A 197 12.31 0.00 -7.57
CA GLN A 197 12.98 0.95 -6.68
C GLN A 197 12.54 2.39 -6.98
N VAL A 198 11.92 3.06 -6.01
CA VAL A 198 11.74 4.53 -6.05
C VAL A 198 13.11 5.19 -5.80
N PRO A 199 13.69 5.96 -6.74
CA PRO A 199 15.03 6.52 -6.58
C PRO A 199 15.06 7.70 -5.60
N GLY A 200 16.00 7.70 -4.65
CA GLY A 200 16.20 8.84 -3.74
C GLY A 200 15.06 9.05 -2.73
N ALA A 201 14.39 7.98 -2.32
CA ALA A 201 13.21 8.05 -1.45
C ALA A 201 13.58 8.22 0.03
N GLU A 202 13.32 9.41 0.58
CA GLU A 202 13.67 9.80 1.95
C GLU A 202 12.52 9.58 2.96
N LEU A 203 11.28 9.82 2.54
CA LEU A 203 10.07 9.73 3.36
C LEU A 203 9.06 8.75 2.76
N ALA A 204 8.54 7.85 3.58
CA ALA A 204 7.57 6.83 3.18
C ALA A 204 6.32 6.90 4.05
N GLY A 205 5.15 6.96 3.42
CA GLY A 205 3.88 6.73 4.10
C GLY A 205 3.56 5.23 4.13
N LEU A 206 3.25 4.69 5.30
CA LEU A 206 2.73 3.34 5.45
C LEU A 206 1.31 3.39 6.01
N PHE A 207 0.39 2.66 5.39
CA PHE A 207 -0.96 2.45 5.86
C PHE A 207 -1.32 0.95 5.92
N ASN A 208 -1.91 0.53 7.04
CA ASN A 208 -2.38 -0.84 7.24
C ASN A 208 -3.75 -0.82 7.93
N MET A 209 -4.66 -1.72 7.55
CA MET A 209 -5.95 -1.88 8.21
C MET A 209 -6.33 -3.34 8.48
N GLY A 210 -7.17 -3.54 9.50
CA GLY A 210 -7.70 -4.82 9.94
C GLY A 210 -9.23 -4.87 9.85
N GLY A 211 -9.73 -5.99 9.33
CA GLY A 211 -11.17 -6.18 9.06
C GLY A 211 -11.67 -5.23 7.98
N ALA A 212 -12.94 -4.84 8.07
CA ALA A 212 -13.49 -3.77 7.23
C ALA A 212 -13.10 -2.39 7.80
N ALA A 213 -11.82 -2.01 7.71
CA ALA A 213 -11.26 -0.75 8.22
C ALA A 213 -11.54 -0.46 9.72
N VAL A 214 -11.60 -1.50 10.57
CA VAL A 214 -11.96 -1.37 12.00
C VAL A 214 -10.76 -0.97 12.85
N ALA A 215 -9.58 -1.52 12.57
CA ALA A 215 -8.33 -1.15 13.22
C ALA A 215 -7.38 -0.63 12.15
N ASN A 216 -6.94 0.62 12.26
CA ASN A 216 -6.19 1.31 11.22
C ASN A 216 -4.88 1.85 11.81
N PHE A 217 -3.78 1.66 11.09
CA PHE A 217 -2.44 2.01 11.51
C PHE A 217 -1.78 2.80 10.38
N ALA A 218 -1.29 3.99 10.69
CA ALA A 218 -0.57 4.83 9.75
C ALA A 218 0.80 5.19 10.34
N SER A 219 1.87 5.20 9.55
CA SER A 219 3.21 5.59 10.02
C SER A 219 3.96 6.33 8.93
N ILE A 220 4.77 7.32 9.33
CA ILE A 220 5.79 7.89 8.45
C ILE A 220 7.14 7.28 8.83
N LEU A 221 7.81 6.67 7.86
CA LEU A 221 9.20 6.26 7.99
C LEU A 221 10.11 7.28 7.30
N GLU A 222 11.24 7.59 7.94
CA GLU A 222 12.26 8.51 7.42
C GLU A 222 13.63 7.83 7.42
N CYS A 223 14.38 8.00 6.34
CA CYS A 223 15.75 7.54 6.21
C CYS A 223 16.68 8.23 7.23
N LEU A 224 17.50 7.48 7.98
CA LEU A 224 18.51 8.06 8.89
C LEU A 224 19.90 8.21 8.25
N ARG A 225 20.22 7.40 7.23
CA ARG A 225 21.45 7.38 6.42
C ARG A 225 21.26 6.59 5.14
#